data_AF-A0A9D6N0I4-F1
#
_entry.id   AF-A0A9D6N0I4-F1
#
_cell.length_a   1.000
_cell.length_b   1.000
_cell.length_c   1.000
_cell.angle_alpha   90.00
_cell.angle_beta   90.00
_cell.angle_gamma   90.00
#
_symmetry.space_group_name_H-M   'P 1'
#
loop_
_entity.id
_entity.type
_entity.pdbx_description
1 polymer ?
#
loop_
_entity_poly.entity_id
_entity_poly.type
_entity_poly.pdbx_seq_one_letter_code
_entity_poly.pdbx_strand_id
1 'polypeptide(L)'
;MSPSGGNEAQTGVPRSPSARSASRFPRPWQPLTPRGAAAFARASLNVVCCFQAGVALLSACSVIWFLHQAVLPVIRQGISQLPEEGSLRMGELQLPGGGPVIAENGWMALRVDLDAPVDQALLRDLEIRFGPNAVRVCTGVGSLTLIYPPDWLAPFNRLELTTWWEAWQPIILAIVGFATVCSLLFVWWILAALYAPLPRMLAFFGDRDLPLDGAWRMSAASLLAGSVFLSAGFFAFGFGWIGLPQFLLFFGIHWVLPIVYLVIGTTVLPPRPMKIAGSNPFIPLSLPESAPAVAAPSGALALEPPSALAPAPPSVLVAASPDAPAAEPVASRRKRVANPFAKPAAQRSVVAANPFTGSSSSDSR
;
A
#
# COMPACT_ATOMS: atom_id res chain seq x y z
N MET A 1 55.86 40.44 57.17
CA MET A 1 56.72 40.71 56.00
C MET A 1 56.28 39.80 54.86
N SER A 2 55.62 40.38 53.86
CA SER A 2 55.42 39.78 52.52
C SER A 2 56.73 39.84 51.72
N PRO A 3 56.85 39.05 50.64
CA PRO A 3 56.56 39.58 49.29
C PRO A 3 55.72 38.56 48.47
N SER A 4 54.66 38.91 47.75
CA SER A 4 54.49 39.81 46.59
C SER A 4 55.30 39.41 45.34
N GLY A 5 54.61 38.92 44.31
CA GLY A 5 55.12 38.82 42.94
C GLY A 5 54.58 37.63 42.15
N GLY A 6 53.69 37.87 41.18
CA GLY A 6 53.24 36.85 40.22
C GLY A 6 52.08 37.28 39.34
N ASN A 7 52.25 38.34 38.56
CA ASN A 7 51.33 38.77 37.49
C ASN A 7 51.59 37.89 36.26
N GLU A 8 50.70 36.92 35.98
CA GLU A 8 50.66 36.26 34.66
C GLU A 8 49.52 36.87 33.83
N ALA A 9 49.94 37.64 32.83
CA ALA A 9 49.08 38.21 31.81
C ALA A 9 48.44 37.10 30.98
N GLN A 10 47.11 36.96 31.10
CA GLN A 10 46.29 36.17 30.19
C GLN A 10 46.30 36.83 28.81
N THR A 11 47.13 36.32 27.90
CA THR A 11 47.04 36.60 26.47
C THR A 11 45.79 35.94 25.91
N GLY A 12 44.74 36.74 25.74
CA GLY A 12 43.52 36.36 25.05
C GLY A 12 43.77 36.14 23.56
N VAL A 13 43.99 34.88 23.18
CA VAL A 13 43.85 34.44 21.78
C VAL A 13 42.34 34.28 21.52
N PRO A 14 41.74 35.03 20.57
CA PRO A 14 40.35 34.78 20.18
C PRO A 14 40.28 33.39 19.56
N ARG A 15 39.65 32.45 20.25
CA ARG A 15 39.32 31.14 19.69
C ARG A 15 38.37 31.38 18.51
N SER A 16 38.88 31.23 17.30
CA SER A 16 38.08 31.16 16.08
C SER A 16 36.90 30.22 16.33
N PRO A 17 35.64 30.66 16.16
CA PRO A 17 34.49 29.80 16.34
C PRO A 17 34.61 28.67 15.32
N SER A 18 35.03 27.52 15.82
CA SER A 18 35.20 26.32 15.02
C SER A 18 33.87 26.02 14.36
N ALA A 19 33.86 26.04 13.04
CA ALA A 19 32.78 25.53 12.20
C ALA A 19 32.47 24.07 12.58
N ARG A 20 31.59 23.89 13.57
CA ARG A 20 31.07 22.60 14.02
C ARG A 20 29.55 22.68 14.16
N SER A 21 28.89 23.19 13.14
CA SER A 21 27.49 22.88 12.85
C SER A 21 27.41 21.87 11.71
N ALA A 22 28.18 20.78 11.79
CA ALA A 22 27.89 19.60 11.00
C ALA A 22 26.50 19.10 11.45
N SER A 23 25.48 19.43 10.65
CA SER A 23 24.09 19.07 10.91
C SER A 23 23.98 17.56 11.13
N ARG A 24 23.81 17.13 12.38
CA ARG A 24 23.60 15.71 12.71
C ARG A 24 22.17 15.32 12.32
N PHE A 25 21.93 15.13 11.03
CA PHE A 25 20.76 14.39 10.61
C PHE A 25 20.90 12.93 11.08
N PRO A 26 19.84 12.33 11.63
CA PRO A 26 19.84 10.91 11.97
C PRO A 26 20.21 10.09 10.75
N ARG A 27 21.09 9.09 10.92
CA ARG A 27 21.41 8.14 9.84
C ARG A 27 20.13 7.39 9.43
N PRO A 28 19.92 7.11 8.14
CA PRO A 28 18.72 6.45 7.63
C PRO A 28 18.75 4.93 7.90
N TRP A 29 18.70 4.52 9.17
CA TRP A 29 18.78 3.10 9.56
C TRP A 29 17.49 2.54 10.16
N GLN A 30 16.46 3.38 10.42
CA GLN A 30 15.18 2.96 11.02
C GLN A 30 13.96 3.28 10.13
N PRO A 31 13.78 2.63 8.96
CA PRO A 31 12.63 2.91 8.09
C PRO A 31 11.26 2.63 8.74
N LEU A 32 11.25 1.88 9.84
CA LEU A 32 10.05 1.53 10.60
C LEU A 32 9.60 2.61 11.60
N THR A 33 10.13 3.83 11.50
CA THR A 33 9.65 4.98 12.29
C THR A 33 9.42 6.17 11.36
N PRO A 34 8.48 7.08 11.69
CA PRO A 34 8.26 8.28 10.87
C PRO A 34 9.51 9.14 10.70
N ARG A 35 10.32 9.26 11.76
CA ARG A 35 11.61 9.99 11.73
C ARG A 35 12.63 9.31 10.82
N GLY A 36 12.73 7.98 10.88
CA GLY A 36 13.65 7.26 10.02
C GLY A 36 13.19 7.28 8.56
N ALA A 37 11.89 7.17 8.26
CA ALA A 37 11.35 7.36 6.92
C ALA A 37 11.70 8.75 6.35
N ALA A 38 11.59 9.81 7.16
CA ALA A 38 12.02 11.16 6.78
C ALA A 38 13.53 11.24 6.46
N ALA A 39 14.38 10.47 7.16
CA ALA A 39 15.82 10.43 6.88
C ALA A 39 16.14 9.87 5.47
N PHE A 40 15.26 9.05 4.88
CA PHE A 40 15.43 8.56 3.50
C PHE A 40 15.25 9.66 2.44
N ALA A 41 14.68 10.82 2.78
CA ALA A 41 14.64 11.97 1.87
C ALA A 41 16.04 12.42 1.41
N ARG A 42 17.08 12.13 2.22
CA ARG A 42 18.49 12.44 1.93
C ARG A 42 19.34 11.20 1.66
N ALA A 43 18.76 10.00 1.70
CA ALA A 43 19.49 8.76 1.44
C ALA A 43 19.80 8.60 -0.05
N SER A 44 20.85 7.85 -0.38
CA SER A 44 21.11 7.45 -1.77
C SER A 44 20.06 6.44 -2.25
N LEU A 45 19.82 6.41 -3.55
CA LEU A 45 18.87 5.46 -4.15
C LEU A 45 19.22 4.01 -3.82
N ASN A 46 20.51 3.67 -3.82
CA ASN A 46 21.00 2.32 -3.48
C ASN A 46 20.56 1.87 -2.08
N VAL A 47 20.55 2.80 -1.10
CA VAL A 47 20.09 2.49 0.25
C VAL A 47 18.59 2.21 0.27
N VAL A 48 17.78 3.04 -0.43
CA VAL A 48 16.33 2.82 -0.56
C VAL A 48 16.05 1.45 -1.20
N CYS A 49 16.71 1.14 -2.32
CA CYS A 49 16.55 -0.13 -3.03
C CYS A 49 16.98 -1.33 -2.17
N CYS A 50 18.07 -1.22 -1.41
CA CYS A 50 18.53 -2.28 -0.52
C CYS A 50 17.49 -2.60 0.58
N PHE A 51 16.95 -1.56 1.24
CA PHE A 51 15.90 -1.75 2.24
C PHE A 51 14.60 -2.28 1.64
N GLN A 52 14.19 -1.80 0.46
CA GLN A 52 13.04 -2.35 -0.26
C GLN A 52 13.26 -3.83 -0.62
N ALA A 53 14.41 -4.20 -1.16
CA ALA A 53 14.73 -5.59 -1.47
C ALA A 53 14.70 -6.47 -0.22
N GLY A 54 15.28 -6.02 0.89
CA GLY A 54 15.26 -6.74 2.16
C GLY A 54 13.84 -6.98 2.70
N VAL A 55 12.99 -5.95 2.69
CA VAL A 55 11.59 -6.10 3.14
C VAL A 55 10.75 -6.90 2.15
N ALA A 56 10.98 -6.76 0.84
CA ALA A 56 10.30 -7.57 -0.17
C ALA A 56 10.63 -9.07 -0.02
N LEU A 57 11.89 -9.41 0.27
CA LEU A 57 12.30 -10.78 0.60
C LEU A 57 11.62 -11.28 1.87
N LEU A 58 11.57 -10.47 2.93
CA LEU A 58 10.85 -10.82 4.16
C LEU A 58 9.37 -11.10 3.88
N SER A 59 8.70 -10.24 3.12
CA SER A 59 7.30 -10.43 2.74
C SER A 59 7.10 -11.68 1.87
N ALA A 60 7.99 -11.95 0.92
CA ALA A 60 7.96 -13.18 0.12
C ALA A 60 8.14 -14.44 0.99
N CYS A 61 9.09 -14.43 1.93
CA CYS A 61 9.27 -15.51 2.90
C CYS A 61 8.01 -15.72 3.75
N SER A 62 7.34 -14.64 4.17
CA SER A 62 6.08 -14.71 4.91
C SER A 62 4.95 -15.34 4.09
N VAL A 63 4.80 -14.94 2.82
CA VAL A 63 3.82 -15.53 1.89
C VAL A 63 4.11 -17.02 1.63
N ILE A 64 5.37 -17.37 1.33
CA ILE A 64 5.78 -18.77 1.11
C ILE A 64 5.50 -19.60 2.37
N TRP A 65 5.89 -19.10 3.53
CA TRP A 65 5.64 -19.76 4.81
C TRP A 65 4.13 -19.96 5.03
N PHE A 66 3.32 -18.93 4.79
CA PHE A 66 1.87 -19.01 4.92
C PHE A 66 1.28 -20.06 3.98
N LEU A 67 1.67 -20.07 2.71
CA LEU A 67 1.24 -21.09 1.75
C LEU A 67 1.65 -22.48 2.23
N HIS A 68 2.89 -22.65 2.65
CA HIS A 68 3.43 -23.91 3.12
C HIS A 68 2.70 -24.45 4.37
N GLN A 69 2.35 -23.59 5.32
CA GLN A 69 1.71 -24.00 6.58
C GLN A 69 0.20 -24.12 6.49
N ALA A 70 -0.47 -23.24 5.74
CA ALA A 70 -1.93 -23.14 5.76
C ALA A 70 -2.57 -23.76 4.52
N VAL A 71 -1.96 -23.63 3.34
CA VAL A 71 -2.59 -24.01 2.06
C VAL A 71 -2.14 -25.40 1.61
N LEU A 72 -0.84 -25.66 1.56
CA LEU A 72 -0.32 -26.93 1.04
C LEU A 72 -0.82 -28.16 1.82
N PRO A 73 -0.97 -28.13 3.15
CA PRO A 73 -1.49 -29.29 3.89
C PRO A 73 -2.92 -29.65 3.50
N VAL A 74 -3.78 -28.65 3.25
CA VAL A 74 -5.16 -28.87 2.78
C VAL A 74 -5.16 -29.53 1.39
N ILE A 75 -4.27 -29.08 0.50
CA ILE A 75 -4.12 -29.68 -0.83
C ILE A 75 -3.63 -31.13 -0.71
N ARG A 76 -2.58 -31.39 0.08
CA ARG A 76 -2.06 -32.74 0.29
C ARG A 76 -3.10 -33.67 0.91
N GLN A 77 -3.83 -33.19 1.91
CA GLN A 77 -4.93 -33.95 2.51
C GLN A 77 -6.01 -34.25 1.47
N GLY A 78 -6.39 -33.27 0.66
CA GLY A 78 -7.36 -33.45 -0.42
C GLY A 78 -6.93 -34.52 -1.41
N ILE A 79 -5.68 -34.44 -1.90
CA ILE A 79 -5.10 -35.44 -2.81
C ILE A 79 -5.09 -36.82 -2.15
N SER A 80 -4.71 -36.92 -0.87
CA SER A 80 -4.61 -38.21 -0.15
C SER A 80 -5.95 -38.94 0.00
N GLN A 81 -7.04 -38.20 0.03
CA GLN A 81 -8.41 -38.71 0.15
C GLN A 81 -9.07 -39.03 -1.19
N LEU A 82 -8.43 -38.69 -2.32
CA LEU A 82 -8.95 -39.04 -3.64
C LEU A 82 -8.89 -40.57 -3.85
N PRO A 83 -9.83 -41.13 -4.64
CA PRO A 83 -9.77 -42.52 -5.09
C PRO A 83 -8.55 -42.78 -6.00
N GLU A 84 -8.21 -44.06 -6.16
CA GLU A 84 -7.11 -44.51 -7.01
C GLU A 84 -7.42 -44.37 -8.50
N GLU A 85 -8.70 -44.35 -8.85
CA GLU A 85 -9.19 -44.15 -10.21
C GLU A 85 -9.95 -42.82 -10.26
N GLY A 86 -9.78 -42.08 -11.35
CA GLY A 86 -10.45 -40.79 -11.53
C GLY A 86 -9.86 -40.02 -12.70
N SER A 87 -10.71 -39.37 -13.48
CA SER A 87 -10.26 -38.61 -14.64
C SER A 87 -11.19 -37.46 -14.97
N LEU A 88 -10.59 -36.36 -15.41
CA LEU A 88 -11.28 -35.30 -16.11
C LEU A 88 -11.26 -35.64 -17.61
N ARG A 89 -12.44 -35.87 -18.19
CA ARG A 89 -12.59 -36.18 -19.62
C ARG A 89 -13.79 -35.44 -20.19
N MET A 90 -13.60 -34.85 -21.35
CA MET A 90 -14.69 -34.18 -22.09
C MET A 90 -15.39 -33.07 -21.30
N GLY A 91 -14.64 -32.38 -20.43
CA GLY A 91 -15.19 -31.36 -19.54
C GLY A 91 -16.00 -31.90 -18.36
N GLU A 92 -15.97 -33.22 -18.12
CA GLU A 92 -16.64 -33.88 -17.01
C GLU A 92 -15.62 -34.58 -16.09
N LEU A 93 -15.83 -34.43 -14.79
CA LEU A 93 -15.05 -35.03 -13.74
C LEU A 93 -15.70 -36.34 -13.30
N GLN A 94 -15.01 -37.45 -13.54
CA GLN A 94 -15.49 -38.79 -13.23
C GLN A 94 -14.67 -39.37 -12.08
N LEU A 95 -15.30 -39.63 -10.93
CA LEU A 95 -14.70 -40.35 -9.80
C LEU A 95 -15.51 -41.63 -9.51
N PRO A 96 -14.93 -42.82 -9.72
CA PRO A 96 -15.54 -44.09 -9.32
C PRO A 96 -15.65 -44.20 -7.79
N GLY A 97 -16.79 -44.64 -7.27
CA GLY A 97 -16.99 -44.86 -5.82
C GLY A 97 -17.35 -43.61 -5.01
N GLY A 98 -17.96 -42.61 -5.66
CA GLY A 98 -18.27 -41.26 -5.17
C GLY A 98 -18.82 -41.12 -3.75
N GLY A 99 -17.92 -40.82 -2.83
CA GLY A 99 -18.23 -40.08 -1.60
C GLY A 99 -17.60 -38.68 -1.69
N PRO A 100 -18.16 -37.69 -0.98
CA PRO A 100 -17.60 -36.34 -0.97
C PRO A 100 -16.20 -36.36 -0.34
N VAL A 101 -15.19 -35.98 -1.11
CA VAL A 101 -13.83 -35.82 -0.58
C VAL A 101 -13.74 -34.45 0.07
N ILE A 102 -13.34 -34.39 1.35
CA ILE A 102 -13.34 -33.15 2.13
C ILE A 102 -12.01 -33.02 2.89
N ALA A 103 -11.20 -32.06 2.44
CA ALA A 103 -10.05 -31.58 3.20
C ALA A 103 -10.32 -30.16 3.66
N GLU A 104 -10.10 -29.86 4.93
CA GLU A 104 -10.40 -28.55 5.48
C GLU A 104 -9.43 -28.13 6.57
N ASN A 105 -9.29 -26.82 6.73
CA ASN A 105 -8.69 -26.18 7.89
C ASN A 105 -9.65 -25.10 8.43
N GLY A 106 -9.18 -24.28 9.36
CA GLY A 106 -10.02 -23.26 10.01
C GLY A 106 -10.69 -22.25 9.06
N TRP A 107 -10.11 -22.00 7.87
CA TRP A 107 -10.54 -20.93 6.96
C TRP A 107 -10.74 -21.38 5.50
N MET A 108 -10.17 -22.52 5.10
CA MET A 108 -10.19 -23.07 3.75
C MET A 108 -10.77 -24.49 3.76
N ALA A 109 -11.67 -24.78 2.81
CA ALA A 109 -12.15 -26.12 2.54
C ALA A 109 -11.97 -26.48 1.05
N LEU A 110 -11.56 -27.71 0.80
CA LEU A 110 -11.44 -28.34 -0.50
C LEU A 110 -12.44 -29.49 -0.56
N ARG A 111 -13.42 -29.39 -1.47
CA ARG A 111 -14.49 -30.37 -1.59
C ARG A 111 -14.57 -30.92 -3.00
N VAL A 112 -14.72 -32.24 -3.14
CA VAL A 112 -15.08 -32.87 -4.40
C VAL A 112 -16.48 -33.45 -4.22
N ASP A 113 -17.43 -32.93 -4.97
CA ASP A 113 -18.84 -33.31 -4.84
C ASP A 113 -19.50 -33.36 -6.22
N LEU A 114 -19.83 -34.57 -6.65
CA LEU A 114 -20.44 -34.83 -7.95
C LEU A 114 -21.97 -34.73 -7.90
N ASP A 115 -22.56 -34.83 -6.71
CA ASP A 115 -24.01 -34.97 -6.50
C ASP A 115 -24.65 -33.72 -5.88
N ALA A 116 -23.88 -32.82 -5.26
CA ALA A 116 -24.47 -31.72 -4.51
C ALA A 116 -25.18 -30.67 -5.38
N PRO A 117 -26.40 -30.27 -4.98
CA PRO A 117 -27.07 -29.11 -5.54
C PRO A 117 -26.26 -27.83 -5.28
N VAL A 118 -26.47 -26.88 -6.20
CA VAL A 118 -25.68 -25.66 -6.43
C VAL A 118 -25.53 -24.73 -5.19
N ASP A 119 -26.36 -24.86 -4.16
CA ASP A 119 -26.65 -23.79 -3.19
C ASP A 119 -26.47 -24.13 -1.69
N GLN A 120 -25.55 -25.03 -1.31
CA GLN A 120 -25.19 -25.14 0.11
C GLN A 120 -24.31 -23.97 0.55
N ALA A 121 -24.79 -23.22 1.55
CA ALA A 121 -24.17 -22.03 2.11
C ALA A 121 -22.82 -22.33 2.77
N LEU A 122 -21.85 -21.46 2.51
CA LEU A 122 -20.48 -21.51 3.03
C LEU A 122 -20.46 -21.46 4.57
N LEU A 123 -19.92 -22.50 5.22
CA LEU A 123 -19.50 -22.41 6.63
C LEU A 123 -18.06 -21.87 6.80
N ARG A 124 -17.32 -21.66 5.70
CA ARG A 124 -15.89 -21.28 5.70
C ARG A 124 -15.63 -20.06 4.82
N ASP A 125 -14.53 -19.36 5.12
CA ASP A 125 -14.13 -18.13 4.47
C ASP A 125 -13.73 -18.32 2.98
N LEU A 126 -13.13 -19.48 2.66
CA LEU A 126 -12.76 -19.91 1.31
C LEU A 126 -13.13 -21.39 1.11
N GLU A 127 -13.91 -21.70 0.07
CA GLU A 127 -14.21 -23.06 -0.34
C GLU A 127 -13.88 -23.25 -1.82
N ILE A 128 -13.10 -24.27 -2.13
CA ILE A 128 -12.85 -24.73 -3.50
C ILE A 128 -13.61 -26.03 -3.70
N ARG A 129 -14.58 -26.02 -4.61
CA ARG A 129 -15.44 -27.16 -4.90
C ARG A 129 -15.21 -27.67 -6.32
N PHE A 130 -14.86 -28.94 -6.46
CA PHE A 130 -14.80 -29.65 -7.73
C PHE A 130 -16.15 -30.33 -7.95
N GLY A 131 -16.91 -29.84 -8.93
CA GLY A 131 -18.16 -30.45 -9.38
C GLY A 131 -17.97 -31.28 -10.64
N PRO A 132 -19.05 -31.82 -11.23
CA PRO A 132 -18.96 -32.64 -12.42
C PRO A 132 -18.40 -31.87 -13.62
N ASN A 133 -18.85 -30.62 -13.85
CA ASN A 133 -18.48 -29.88 -15.07
C ASN A 133 -17.72 -28.57 -14.83
N ALA A 134 -17.44 -28.24 -13.57
CA ALA A 134 -16.78 -26.99 -13.21
C ALA A 134 -16.11 -27.05 -11.84
N VAL A 135 -15.08 -26.23 -11.66
CA VAL A 135 -14.55 -25.84 -10.36
C VAL A 135 -15.24 -24.57 -9.90
N ARG A 136 -15.64 -24.50 -8.63
CA ARG A 136 -16.15 -23.29 -8.01
C ARG A 136 -15.22 -22.86 -6.90
N VAL A 137 -14.86 -21.58 -6.91
CA VAL A 137 -14.11 -20.94 -5.83
C VAL A 137 -15.08 -19.98 -5.16
N CYS A 138 -15.55 -20.37 -3.98
CA CYS A 138 -16.53 -19.65 -3.20
C CYS A 138 -15.83 -18.93 -2.05
N THR A 139 -16.14 -17.66 -1.88
CA THR A 139 -15.69 -16.82 -0.78
C THR A 139 -16.91 -16.25 -0.08
N GLY A 140 -16.75 -15.68 1.12
CA GLY A 140 -17.85 -14.98 1.80
C GLY A 140 -18.50 -13.82 0.99
N VAL A 141 -17.85 -13.36 -0.09
CA VAL A 141 -18.33 -12.25 -0.94
C VAL A 141 -19.01 -12.74 -2.22
N GLY A 142 -18.78 -13.98 -2.63
CA GLY A 142 -19.33 -14.54 -3.86
C GLY A 142 -18.57 -15.75 -4.36
N SER A 143 -19.08 -16.34 -5.45
CA SER A 143 -18.52 -17.54 -6.07
C SER A 143 -18.07 -17.30 -7.50
N LEU A 144 -16.87 -17.77 -7.82
CA LEU A 144 -16.34 -17.82 -9.17
C LEU A 144 -16.47 -19.25 -9.70
N THR A 145 -17.12 -19.44 -10.84
CA THR A 145 -17.25 -20.74 -11.49
C THR A 145 -16.35 -20.80 -12.72
N LEU A 146 -15.49 -21.82 -12.78
CA LEU A 146 -14.57 -22.10 -13.87
C LEU A 146 -14.98 -23.43 -14.52
N ILE A 147 -15.48 -23.37 -15.76
CA ILE A 147 -15.92 -24.54 -16.51
C ILE A 147 -14.69 -25.31 -17.01
N TYR A 148 -14.73 -26.63 -16.94
CA TYR A 148 -13.66 -27.45 -17.51
C TYR A 148 -13.66 -27.33 -19.05
N PRO A 149 -12.51 -27.06 -19.68
CA PRO A 149 -12.39 -27.15 -21.13
C PRO A 149 -12.79 -28.55 -21.63
N PRO A 150 -13.59 -28.63 -22.71
CA PRO A 150 -14.10 -29.90 -23.22
C PRO A 150 -13.02 -30.80 -23.83
N ASP A 151 -11.87 -30.25 -24.17
CA ASP A 151 -10.71 -30.94 -24.75
C ASP A 151 -9.69 -31.38 -23.69
N TRP A 152 -9.93 -31.09 -22.41
CA TRP A 152 -8.99 -31.45 -21.35
C TRP A 152 -9.11 -32.93 -20.98
N LEU A 153 -8.03 -33.67 -21.21
CA LEU A 153 -7.81 -35.00 -20.66
C LEU A 153 -6.75 -34.88 -19.57
N ALA A 154 -7.19 -34.89 -18.31
CA ALA A 154 -6.28 -34.82 -17.18
C ALA A 154 -6.59 -35.95 -16.18
N PRO A 155 -5.56 -36.64 -15.68
CA PRO A 155 -5.74 -37.59 -14.60
C PRO A 155 -6.21 -36.86 -13.34
N PHE A 156 -7.26 -37.38 -12.71
CA PHE A 156 -7.79 -36.85 -11.45
C PHE A 156 -7.88 -37.98 -10.44
N ASN A 157 -6.75 -38.63 -10.21
CA ASN A 157 -6.61 -39.74 -9.28
C ASN A 157 -5.48 -39.47 -8.29
N ARG A 158 -5.52 -40.16 -7.15
CA ARG A 158 -4.56 -39.98 -6.07
C ARG A 158 -3.11 -40.19 -6.51
N LEU A 159 -2.82 -41.25 -7.25
CA LEU A 159 -1.44 -41.63 -7.58
C LEU A 159 -0.77 -40.57 -8.46
N GLU A 160 -1.40 -40.21 -9.57
CA GLU A 160 -0.86 -39.24 -10.52
C GLU A 160 -0.81 -37.84 -9.95
N LEU A 161 -1.85 -37.40 -9.22
CA LEU A 161 -1.86 -36.08 -8.58
C LEU A 161 -0.82 -35.98 -7.47
N THR A 162 -0.57 -37.04 -6.70
CA THR A 162 0.49 -37.04 -5.68
C THR A 162 1.86 -36.86 -6.34
N THR A 163 2.17 -37.64 -7.38
CA THR A 163 3.45 -37.53 -8.09
C THR A 163 3.62 -36.15 -8.73
N TRP A 164 2.58 -35.64 -9.39
CA TRP A 164 2.61 -34.32 -10.00
C TRP A 164 2.78 -33.22 -8.94
N TRP A 165 2.02 -33.29 -7.85
CA TRP A 165 2.07 -32.30 -6.78
C TRP A 165 3.45 -32.24 -6.11
N GLU A 166 4.01 -33.39 -5.73
CA GLU A 166 5.32 -33.44 -5.08
C GLU A 166 6.44 -32.93 -6.00
N ALA A 167 6.31 -33.11 -7.33
CA ALA A 167 7.26 -32.56 -8.29
C ALA A 167 7.11 -31.03 -8.46
N TRP A 168 5.89 -30.51 -8.55
CA TRP A 168 5.63 -29.11 -8.87
C TRP A 168 5.57 -28.18 -7.68
N GLN A 169 5.22 -28.67 -6.49
CA GLN A 169 5.07 -27.85 -5.28
C GLN A 169 6.29 -26.95 -4.98
N PRO A 170 7.56 -27.43 -4.97
CA PRO A 170 8.71 -26.56 -4.73
C PRO A 170 8.91 -25.51 -5.84
N ILE A 171 8.62 -25.86 -7.10
CA ILE A 171 8.73 -24.96 -8.26
C ILE A 171 7.67 -23.86 -8.16
N ILE A 172 6.42 -24.22 -7.83
CA ILE A 172 5.32 -23.28 -7.64
C ILE A 172 5.66 -22.29 -6.51
N LEU A 173 6.16 -22.78 -5.36
CA LEU A 173 6.58 -21.90 -4.27
C LEU A 173 7.71 -20.94 -4.68
N ALA A 174 8.69 -21.42 -5.45
CA ALA A 174 9.78 -20.57 -5.95
C ALA A 174 9.25 -19.49 -6.91
N ILE A 175 8.36 -19.85 -7.84
CA ILE A 175 7.70 -18.91 -8.76
C ILE A 175 6.91 -17.87 -7.98
N VAL A 176 6.08 -18.29 -7.01
CA VAL A 176 5.29 -17.37 -6.19
C VAL A 176 6.19 -16.43 -5.38
N GLY A 177 7.26 -16.96 -4.78
CA GLY A 177 8.25 -16.16 -4.06
C GLY A 177 8.89 -15.09 -4.93
N PHE A 178 9.42 -15.49 -6.08
CA PHE A 178 10.04 -14.58 -7.05
C PHE A 178 9.05 -13.54 -7.58
N ALA A 179 7.85 -13.98 -7.99
CA ALA A 179 6.79 -13.10 -8.46
C ALA A 179 6.37 -12.09 -7.39
N THR A 180 6.31 -12.49 -6.11
CA THR A 180 6.00 -11.60 -4.99
C THR A 180 7.05 -10.51 -4.85
N VAL A 181 8.35 -10.86 -4.88
CA VAL A 181 9.44 -9.88 -4.79
C VAL A 181 9.37 -8.87 -5.95
N CYS A 182 9.30 -9.36 -7.19
CA CYS A 182 9.25 -8.51 -8.38
C CYS A 182 8.02 -7.58 -8.37
N SER A 183 6.85 -8.13 -8.04
CA SER A 183 5.60 -7.37 -8.00
C SER A 183 5.62 -6.31 -6.91
N LEU A 184 6.12 -6.63 -5.70
CA LEU A 184 6.22 -5.66 -4.61
C LEU A 184 7.16 -4.51 -4.97
N LEU A 185 8.35 -4.79 -5.51
CA LEU A 185 9.30 -3.74 -5.91
C LEU A 185 8.68 -2.84 -6.98
N PHE A 186 8.05 -3.41 -8.00
CA PHE A 186 7.40 -2.66 -9.07
C PHE A 186 6.24 -1.79 -8.55
N VAL A 187 5.33 -2.38 -7.78
CA VAL A 187 4.17 -1.68 -7.20
C VAL A 187 4.61 -0.58 -6.23
N TRP A 188 5.62 -0.83 -5.38
CA TRP A 188 6.12 0.18 -4.46
C TRP A 188 6.75 1.37 -5.17
N TRP A 189 7.42 1.17 -6.31
CA TRP A 189 7.97 2.28 -7.09
C TRP A 189 6.88 3.17 -7.68
N ILE A 190 5.81 2.56 -8.20
CA ILE A 190 4.63 3.26 -8.68
C ILE A 190 3.95 4.01 -7.52
N LEU A 191 3.69 3.34 -6.40
CA LEU A 191 3.06 3.94 -5.22
C LEU A 191 3.91 5.07 -4.64
N ALA A 192 5.24 4.93 -4.59
CA ALA A 192 6.13 5.99 -4.14
C ALA A 192 6.00 7.25 -5.01
N ALA A 193 5.86 7.09 -6.33
CA ALA A 193 5.60 8.19 -7.25
C ALA A 193 4.22 8.82 -7.04
N LEU A 194 3.18 8.00 -6.84
CA LEU A 194 1.83 8.48 -6.55
C LEU A 194 1.74 9.19 -5.19
N TYR A 195 2.51 8.76 -4.20
CA TYR A 195 2.50 9.33 -2.85
C TYR A 195 3.40 10.55 -2.71
N ALA A 196 4.46 10.70 -3.52
CA ALA A 196 5.42 11.82 -3.45
C ALA A 196 4.80 13.24 -3.45
N PRO A 197 3.69 13.53 -4.16
CA PRO A 197 3.04 14.84 -4.10
C PRO A 197 2.57 15.24 -2.69
N LEU A 198 2.11 14.27 -1.88
CA LEU A 198 1.58 14.52 -0.54
C LEU A 198 2.62 15.14 0.43
N PRO A 199 3.76 14.48 0.76
CA PRO A 199 4.77 15.06 1.63
C PRO A 199 5.40 16.30 1.00
N ARG A 200 5.47 16.39 -0.34
CA ARG A 200 5.98 17.57 -1.04
C ARG A 200 5.10 18.81 -0.83
N MET A 201 3.78 18.64 -0.85
CA MET A 201 2.81 19.70 -0.56
C MET A 201 2.86 20.09 0.90
N LEU A 202 2.86 19.12 1.82
CA LEU A 202 2.98 19.38 3.25
C LEU A 202 4.29 20.10 3.61
N ALA A 203 5.41 19.72 2.98
CA ALA A 203 6.70 20.37 3.16
C ALA A 203 6.69 21.81 2.64
N PHE A 204 5.97 22.09 1.56
CA PHE A 204 5.82 23.45 1.03
C PHE A 204 5.11 24.36 2.03
N PHE A 205 3.96 23.93 2.57
CA PHE A 205 3.20 24.72 3.54
C PHE A 205 3.85 24.79 4.93
N GLY A 206 4.65 23.78 5.29
CA GLY A 206 5.37 23.73 6.57
C GLY A 206 6.77 24.34 6.54
N ASP A 207 7.14 25.04 5.46
CA ASP A 207 8.50 25.59 5.22
C ASP A 207 9.63 24.58 5.44
N ARG A 208 9.44 23.35 4.96
CA ARG A 208 10.41 22.24 5.09
C ARG A 208 11.24 22.06 3.83
N ASP A 209 12.49 21.67 4.03
CA ASP A 209 13.43 21.33 2.97
C ASP A 209 13.19 19.91 2.44
N LEU A 210 12.35 19.80 1.40
CA LEU A 210 12.08 18.53 0.72
C LEU A 210 12.10 18.69 -0.80
N PRO A 211 13.18 18.26 -1.48
CA PRO A 211 13.21 18.22 -2.94
C PRO A 211 12.32 17.07 -3.46
N LEU A 212 11.98 17.09 -4.76
CA LEU A 212 11.04 16.14 -5.36
C LEU A 212 11.55 14.68 -5.31
N ASP A 213 12.83 14.48 -5.62
CA ASP A 213 13.52 13.20 -5.50
C ASP A 213 13.61 12.73 -4.04
N GLY A 214 13.76 13.65 -3.10
CA GLY A 214 13.66 13.37 -1.66
C GLY A 214 12.26 12.91 -1.25
N ALA A 215 11.21 13.56 -1.76
CA ALA A 215 9.83 13.19 -1.51
C ALA A 215 9.52 11.77 -2.01
N TRP A 216 10.00 11.40 -3.21
CA TRP A 216 9.86 10.05 -3.73
C TRP A 216 10.55 9.00 -2.84
N ARG A 217 11.81 9.25 -2.44
CA ARG A 217 12.56 8.32 -1.57
C ARG A 217 11.93 8.16 -0.19
N MET A 218 11.41 9.26 0.37
CA MET A 218 10.67 9.24 1.64
C MET A 218 9.36 8.45 1.53
N SER A 219 8.60 8.63 0.43
CA SER A 219 7.40 7.84 0.14
C SER A 219 7.73 6.35 -0.04
N ALA A 220 8.81 6.04 -0.76
CA ALA A 220 9.28 4.66 -0.93
C ALA A 220 9.62 4.00 0.42
N ALA A 221 10.25 4.75 1.33
CA ALA A 221 10.61 4.26 2.66
C ALA A 221 9.39 4.11 3.59
N SER A 222 8.37 4.96 3.49
CA SER A 222 7.18 4.86 4.35
C SER A 222 6.33 3.62 4.07
N LEU A 223 6.37 3.11 2.83
CA LEU A 223 5.70 1.86 2.44
C LEU A 223 6.22 0.65 3.23
N LEU A 224 7.51 0.65 3.60
CA LEU A 224 8.17 -0.48 4.26
C LEU A 224 7.52 -0.85 5.59
N ALA A 225 7.12 0.15 6.38
CA ALA A 225 6.49 -0.08 7.67
C ALA A 225 5.13 -0.79 7.52
N GLY A 226 4.32 -0.37 6.54
CA GLY A 226 3.05 -1.03 6.21
C GLY A 226 3.28 -2.49 5.77
N SER A 227 4.30 -2.74 4.95
CA SER A 227 4.61 -4.08 4.45
C SER A 227 5.11 -5.02 5.54
N VAL A 228 5.97 -4.57 6.45
CA VAL A 228 6.39 -5.37 7.62
C VAL A 228 5.19 -5.68 8.51
N PHE A 229 4.31 -4.70 8.74
CA PHE A 229 3.09 -4.90 9.52
C PHE A 229 2.15 -5.95 8.88
N LEU A 230 1.91 -5.89 7.57
CA LEU A 230 1.09 -6.89 6.88
C LEU A 230 1.75 -8.28 6.88
N SER A 231 3.08 -8.34 6.79
CA SER A 231 3.84 -9.59 6.89
C SER A 231 3.63 -10.26 8.26
N ALA A 232 3.60 -9.48 9.35
CA ALA A 232 3.21 -10.00 10.67
C ALA A 232 1.75 -10.51 10.69
N GLY A 233 0.85 -9.84 9.95
CA GLY A 233 -0.52 -10.30 9.74
C GLY A 233 -0.61 -11.68 9.07
N PHE A 234 0.22 -11.95 8.05
CA PHE A 234 0.30 -13.29 7.44
C PHE A 234 0.73 -14.36 8.43
N PHE A 235 1.71 -14.07 9.29
CA PHE A 235 2.12 -15.00 10.35
C PHE A 235 0.99 -15.26 11.34
N ALA A 236 0.37 -14.19 11.87
CA ALA A 236 -0.73 -14.31 12.82
C ALA A 236 -1.92 -15.08 12.24
N PHE A 237 -2.26 -14.84 10.97
CA PHE A 237 -3.34 -15.54 10.27
C PHE A 237 -2.97 -17.01 10.01
N GLY A 238 -1.75 -17.29 9.55
CA GLY A 238 -1.26 -18.65 9.33
C GLY A 238 -1.19 -19.51 10.60
N PHE A 239 -0.90 -18.91 11.75
CA PHE A 239 -0.97 -19.57 13.06
C PHE A 239 -2.40 -19.71 13.60
N GLY A 240 -3.40 -19.10 12.96
CA GLY A 240 -4.78 -19.06 13.45
C GLY A 240 -4.99 -18.16 14.67
N TRP A 241 -4.05 -17.25 14.97
CA TRP A 241 -4.20 -16.26 16.05
C TRP A 241 -5.25 -15.20 15.73
N ILE A 242 -5.47 -14.95 14.43
CA ILE A 242 -6.47 -14.02 13.92
C ILE A 242 -7.29 -14.70 12.82
N GLY A 243 -8.57 -14.36 12.72
CA GLY A 243 -9.45 -14.81 11.64
C GLY A 243 -9.36 -13.90 10.40
N LEU A 244 -10.13 -14.22 9.36
CA LEU A 244 -10.17 -13.44 8.12
C LEU A 244 -10.58 -11.97 8.37
N PRO A 245 -11.61 -11.63 9.17
CA PRO A 245 -11.98 -10.24 9.41
C PRO A 245 -10.83 -9.40 10.01
N GLN A 246 -10.08 -9.97 10.94
CA GLN A 246 -8.92 -9.31 11.53
C GLN A 246 -7.76 -9.21 10.53
N PHE A 247 -7.53 -10.24 9.71
CA PHE A 247 -6.54 -10.15 8.64
C PHE A 247 -6.88 -9.05 7.62
N LEU A 248 -8.17 -8.90 7.27
CA LEU A 248 -8.65 -7.79 6.44
C LEU A 248 -8.44 -6.42 7.11
N LEU A 249 -8.53 -6.34 8.45
CA LEU A 249 -8.16 -5.12 9.17
C LEU A 249 -6.65 -4.84 9.09
N PHE A 250 -5.79 -5.86 9.21
CA PHE A 250 -4.35 -5.71 8.96
C PHE A 250 -4.09 -5.18 7.54
N PHE A 251 -4.82 -5.71 6.56
CA PHE A 251 -4.80 -5.21 5.18
C PHE A 251 -5.42 -3.80 5.05
N GLY A 252 -6.37 -3.38 5.86
CA GLY A 252 -6.80 -1.98 5.88
C GLY A 252 -5.70 -1.05 6.40
N ILE A 253 -5.13 -1.41 7.56
CA ILE A 253 -4.13 -0.60 8.27
C ILE A 253 -2.84 -0.47 7.46
N HIS A 254 -2.41 -1.50 6.72
CA HIS A 254 -1.17 -1.41 5.94
C HIS A 254 -1.20 -0.33 4.84
N TRP A 255 -2.38 0.06 4.35
CA TRP A 255 -2.54 1.16 3.39
C TRP A 255 -2.50 2.53 4.08
N VAL A 256 -3.02 2.62 5.30
CA VAL A 256 -3.09 3.86 6.09
C VAL A 256 -1.72 4.20 6.70
N LEU A 257 -0.96 3.18 7.14
CA LEU A 257 0.29 3.36 7.85
C LEU A 257 1.31 4.22 7.08
N PRO A 258 1.57 3.99 5.78
CA PRO A 258 2.51 4.81 5.00
C PRO A 258 2.07 6.28 4.91
N ILE A 259 0.76 6.56 4.84
CA ILE A 259 0.22 7.92 4.79
C ILE A 259 0.48 8.63 6.12
N VAL A 260 0.18 7.97 7.23
CA VAL A 260 0.47 8.50 8.59
C VAL A 260 1.96 8.79 8.75
N TYR A 261 2.82 7.88 8.27
CA TYR A 261 4.27 8.05 8.30
C TYR A 261 4.74 9.23 7.46
N LEU A 262 4.13 9.47 6.30
CA LEU A 262 4.44 10.63 5.46
C LEU A 262 4.06 11.94 6.13
N VAL A 263 2.86 12.01 6.74
CA VAL A 263 2.39 13.21 7.45
C VAL A 263 3.31 13.53 8.62
N ILE A 264 3.54 12.56 9.52
CA ILE A 264 4.40 12.75 10.69
C ILE A 264 5.86 12.97 10.28
N GLY A 265 6.35 12.21 9.30
CA GLY A 265 7.72 12.34 8.80
C GLY A 265 8.00 13.70 8.18
N THR A 266 7.01 14.36 7.59
CA THR A 266 7.20 15.69 6.99
C THR A 266 7.39 16.76 8.04
N THR A 267 6.73 16.67 9.20
CA THR A 267 6.82 17.69 10.27
C THR A 267 8.18 17.69 10.97
N VAL A 268 8.93 16.60 10.87
CA VAL A 268 10.28 16.46 11.47
C VAL A 268 11.41 16.78 10.50
N LEU A 269 11.11 17.12 9.24
CA LEU A 269 12.11 17.57 8.28
C LEU A 269 12.73 18.92 8.68
N PRO A 270 13.97 19.20 8.25
CA PRO A 270 14.60 20.47 8.55
C PRO A 270 13.87 21.63 7.87
N PRO A 271 13.83 22.82 8.50
CA PRO A 271 13.33 24.02 7.85
C PRO A 271 14.11 24.32 6.58
N ARG A 272 13.44 24.88 5.58
CA ARG A 272 14.09 25.35 4.36
C ARG A 272 15.08 26.46 4.74
N PRO A 273 16.35 26.38 4.30
CA PRO A 273 17.30 27.45 4.55
C PRO A 273 16.74 28.74 3.95
N MET A 274 16.62 29.78 4.77
CA MET A 274 16.24 31.10 4.31
C MET A 274 17.32 31.52 3.30
N LYS A 275 16.95 31.69 2.03
CA LYS A 275 17.85 32.36 1.09
C LYS A 275 18.03 33.77 1.67
N ILE A 276 19.21 34.06 2.22
CA ILE A 276 19.59 35.43 2.52
C ILE A 276 19.40 36.16 1.21
N ALA A 277 18.42 37.07 1.19
CA ALA A 277 18.15 37.87 0.02
C ALA A 277 19.48 38.53 -0.37
N GLY A 278 20.03 38.15 -1.53
CA GLY A 278 21.05 38.96 -2.17
C GLY A 278 20.51 40.38 -2.22
N SER A 279 21.35 41.35 -1.84
CA SER A 279 21.04 42.77 -1.68
C SER A 279 19.74 43.15 -2.36
N ASN A 280 18.73 43.43 -1.54
CA ASN A 280 17.42 43.87 -2.00
C ASN A 280 17.62 44.82 -3.21
N PRO A 281 17.10 44.50 -4.41
CA PRO A 281 17.31 45.33 -5.59
C PRO A 281 16.64 46.71 -5.47
N PHE A 282 15.84 46.90 -4.43
CA PHE A 282 15.21 48.16 -4.04
C PHE A 282 15.95 48.90 -2.91
N ILE A 283 17.05 48.36 -2.37
CA ILE A 283 18.00 49.18 -1.63
C ILE A 283 18.86 49.84 -2.71
N PRO A 284 18.72 51.15 -2.97
CA PRO A 284 19.65 51.84 -3.84
C PRO A 284 21.04 51.58 -3.29
N LEU A 285 21.94 51.06 -4.14
CA LEU A 285 23.36 51.09 -3.87
C LEU A 285 23.65 52.51 -3.41
N SER A 286 23.99 52.70 -2.13
CA SER A 286 24.56 53.95 -1.67
C SER A 286 25.75 54.17 -2.58
N LEU A 287 25.58 55.11 -3.52
CA LEU A 287 26.68 55.57 -4.35
C LEU A 287 27.80 55.93 -3.39
N PRO A 288 29.04 55.51 -3.65
CA PRO A 288 30.16 55.82 -2.77
C PRO A 288 30.12 57.32 -2.53
N GLU A 289 29.92 57.68 -1.27
CA GLU A 289 29.95 59.05 -0.79
C GLU A 289 31.21 59.68 -1.36
N SER A 290 31.00 60.58 -2.32
CA SER A 290 32.08 61.28 -2.99
C SER A 290 32.97 61.90 -1.92
N ALA A 291 34.26 61.57 -2.00
CA ALA A 291 35.34 62.13 -1.21
C ALA A 291 35.19 63.66 -1.02
N PRO A 292 35.68 64.19 0.11
CA PRO A 292 35.21 65.44 0.69
C PRO A 292 35.47 66.64 -0.22
N ALA A 293 34.42 67.44 -0.37
CA ALA A 293 34.49 68.76 -0.98
C ALA A 293 35.47 69.65 -0.21
N VAL A 294 36.29 70.35 -1.01
CA VAL A 294 37.25 71.37 -0.65
C VAL A 294 36.65 72.39 0.33
N ALA A 295 37.44 72.72 1.35
CA ALA A 295 37.15 73.71 2.38
C ALA A 295 36.99 75.13 1.83
N ALA A 296 35.98 75.86 2.33
CA ALA A 296 36.05 77.26 2.82
C ALA A 296 34.61 77.79 3.11
N PRO A 297 34.44 78.90 3.84
CA PRO A 297 34.84 79.14 5.22
C PRO A 297 33.63 79.51 6.11
N SER A 298 33.91 79.64 7.41
CA SER A 298 33.00 80.04 8.49
C SER A 298 32.11 81.25 8.18
N GLY A 299 30.82 81.08 8.45
CA GLY A 299 29.85 82.17 8.58
C GLY A 299 28.68 81.68 9.43
N ALA A 300 28.64 82.15 10.67
CA ALA A 300 27.67 81.78 11.70
C ALA A 300 26.22 82.09 11.31
N LEU A 301 25.27 81.27 11.77
CA LEU A 301 24.13 81.69 12.59
C LEU A 301 23.36 80.47 13.09
N ALA A 302 23.23 80.41 14.41
CA ALA A 302 22.43 79.44 15.15
C ALA A 302 20.92 79.74 15.02
N LEU A 303 20.08 78.71 15.09
CA LEU A 303 18.84 78.67 15.89
C LEU A 303 18.24 77.24 15.89
N GLU A 304 17.70 76.88 17.06
CA GLU A 304 17.27 75.56 17.54
C GLU A 304 15.96 74.98 16.94
N PRO A 305 15.65 73.67 17.19
CA PRO A 305 14.46 72.91 16.74
C PRO A 305 13.25 73.13 17.72
N PRO A 306 12.07 72.44 17.70
CA PRO A 306 11.72 71.13 17.12
C PRO A 306 10.27 70.93 16.59
N SER A 307 9.93 69.66 16.30
CA SER A 307 8.60 69.03 16.44
C SER A 307 7.60 68.95 15.27
N ALA A 308 6.81 67.86 15.35
CA ALA A 308 5.65 67.41 14.56
C ALA A 308 5.99 66.62 13.27
N LEU A 309 5.84 65.28 13.18
CA LEU A 309 4.72 64.37 13.46
C LEU A 309 3.50 64.58 12.53
N ALA A 310 3.35 63.72 11.50
CA ALA A 310 2.09 63.23 10.87
C ALA A 310 2.37 62.61 9.47
N PRO A 311 1.46 61.85 8.84
CA PRO A 311 0.45 60.93 9.39
C PRO A 311 0.46 59.55 8.69
N ALA A 312 -0.15 58.54 9.34
CA ALA A 312 -0.57 57.29 8.71
C ALA A 312 -2.02 57.42 8.17
N PRO A 313 -2.37 56.80 7.02
CA PRO A 313 -3.76 56.68 6.58
C PRO A 313 -4.48 55.46 7.19
N PRO A 314 -5.81 55.52 7.37
CA PRO A 314 -6.58 54.48 8.05
C PRO A 314 -6.95 53.30 7.13
N SER A 315 -6.92 52.12 7.73
CA SER A 315 -7.47 50.86 7.23
C SER A 315 -8.98 50.96 7.00
N VAL A 316 -9.41 50.62 5.78
CA VAL A 316 -10.82 50.41 5.44
C VAL A 316 -11.22 49.01 5.89
N LEU A 317 -12.12 48.95 6.88
CA LEU A 317 -12.78 47.74 7.35
C LEU A 317 -14.08 47.57 6.53
N VAL A 318 -14.12 46.57 5.65
CA VAL A 318 -15.37 46.09 5.04
C VAL A 318 -15.47 44.60 5.36
N ALA A 319 -16.28 44.27 6.36
CA ALA A 319 -16.78 42.92 6.58
C ALA A 319 -18.30 42.99 6.44
N ALA A 320 -18.80 42.32 5.41
CA ALA A 320 -20.22 42.19 5.09
C ALA A 320 -20.89 41.17 6.02
N SER A 321 -22.17 41.44 6.26
CA SER A 321 -23.11 40.67 7.07
C SER A 321 -23.26 39.20 6.64
N PRO A 322 -23.69 38.34 7.58
CA PRO A 322 -24.19 37.00 7.30
C PRO A 322 -25.67 37.08 6.89
N ASP A 323 -26.09 36.23 5.94
CA ASP A 323 -27.38 35.52 6.02
C ASP A 323 -27.66 34.70 4.75
N ALA A 324 -28.37 33.59 5.00
CA ALA A 324 -29.23 32.83 4.08
C ALA A 324 -28.62 31.60 3.33
N PRO A 325 -29.45 30.60 2.96
CA PRO A 325 -29.46 29.32 3.64
C PRO A 325 -29.38 28.10 2.70
N ALA A 326 -29.48 26.91 3.32
CA ALA A 326 -29.51 25.56 2.78
C ALA A 326 -30.16 25.35 1.39
N ALA A 327 -29.49 24.54 0.56
CA ALA A 327 -30.06 23.91 -0.62
C ALA A 327 -29.79 22.39 -0.60
N GLU A 328 -30.87 21.66 -0.84
CA GLU A 328 -31.04 20.20 -0.89
C GLU A 328 -30.31 19.49 -2.05
N PRO A 329 -30.23 18.14 -2.03
CA PRO A 329 -29.41 17.36 -2.93
C PRO A 329 -30.09 17.08 -4.28
N VAL A 330 -29.37 17.37 -5.38
CA VAL A 330 -29.79 17.04 -6.75
C VAL A 330 -29.47 15.58 -7.07
N ALA A 331 -30.52 14.80 -7.28
CA ALA A 331 -30.50 13.44 -7.79
C ALA A 331 -29.88 13.36 -9.20
N SER A 332 -28.74 12.69 -9.31
CA SER A 332 -28.11 12.38 -10.61
C SER A 332 -28.79 11.17 -11.26
N ARG A 333 -29.60 11.48 -12.26
CA ARG A 333 -30.32 10.60 -13.20
C ARG A 333 -29.34 9.72 -13.99
N ARG A 334 -29.35 8.40 -13.74
CA ARG A 334 -28.66 7.38 -14.56
C ARG A 334 -29.23 7.38 -15.99
N LYS A 335 -28.41 7.76 -16.98
CA LYS A 335 -28.65 7.41 -18.39
C LYS A 335 -28.32 5.93 -18.59
N ARG A 336 -29.36 5.11 -18.76
CA ARG A 336 -29.29 3.72 -19.19
C ARG A 336 -28.95 3.71 -20.68
N VAL A 337 -27.70 3.46 -21.03
CA VAL A 337 -27.28 3.18 -22.42
C VAL A 337 -27.71 1.75 -22.74
N ALA A 338 -28.59 1.60 -23.73
CA ALA A 338 -29.01 0.32 -24.27
C ALA A 338 -27.81 -0.36 -24.98
N ASN A 339 -27.56 -1.62 -24.66
CA ASN A 339 -26.54 -2.44 -25.31
C ASN A 339 -27.11 -3.01 -26.62
N PRO A 340 -26.57 -2.69 -27.81
CA PRO A 340 -27.09 -3.14 -29.10
C PRO A 340 -26.73 -4.58 -29.48
N PHE A 341 -26.14 -5.37 -28.56
CA PHE A 341 -25.68 -6.75 -28.84
C PHE A 341 -26.51 -7.87 -28.18
N ALA A 342 -27.77 -7.60 -27.81
CA ALA A 342 -28.68 -8.66 -27.38
C ALA A 342 -29.06 -9.55 -28.58
N LYS A 343 -28.41 -10.72 -28.69
CA LYS A 343 -28.83 -11.80 -29.60
C LYS A 343 -30.23 -12.30 -29.20
N PRO A 344 -31.11 -12.61 -30.16
CA PRO A 344 -32.47 -13.05 -29.89
C PRO A 344 -32.50 -14.45 -29.28
N ALA A 345 -33.32 -14.60 -28.22
CA ALA A 345 -33.70 -15.87 -27.65
C ALA A 345 -34.49 -16.68 -28.70
N ALA A 346 -33.98 -17.86 -29.03
CA ALA A 346 -34.70 -18.82 -29.86
C ALA A 346 -35.81 -19.46 -29.02
N GLN A 347 -37.06 -19.05 -29.31
CA GLN A 347 -38.26 -19.85 -29.05
C GLN A 347 -38.20 -21.13 -29.90
N ARG A 348 -38.30 -22.29 -29.25
CA ARG A 348 -38.81 -23.54 -29.82
C ARG A 348 -39.29 -24.40 -28.64
N SER A 349 -40.58 -24.42 -28.36
CA SER A 349 -41.68 -25.15 -29.04
C SER A 349 -42.05 -26.33 -28.17
N VAL A 350 -43.08 -26.08 -27.36
CA VAL A 350 -43.91 -27.07 -26.67
C VAL A 350 -44.49 -28.01 -27.72
N VAL A 351 -44.20 -29.30 -27.61
CA VAL A 351 -44.98 -30.36 -28.27
C VAL A 351 -45.32 -31.43 -27.25
N ALA A 352 -46.62 -31.48 -27.01
CA ALA A 352 -47.51 -32.52 -26.48
C ALA A 352 -46.95 -33.88 -26.03
N ALA A 353 -47.44 -34.23 -24.84
CA ALA A 353 -47.85 -35.54 -24.33
C ALA A 353 -47.90 -36.72 -25.31
N ASN A 354 -47.49 -37.89 -24.81
CA ASN A 354 -48.12 -39.16 -25.18
C ASN A 354 -48.35 -40.03 -23.93
N PRO A 355 -49.61 -40.42 -23.62
CA PRO A 355 -49.97 -41.30 -22.51
C PRO A 355 -50.30 -42.72 -23.04
N PHE A 356 -49.48 -43.71 -22.71
CA PHE A 356 -49.82 -45.15 -22.83
C PHE A 356 -49.00 -45.89 -21.75
N THR A 357 -49.57 -46.18 -20.57
CA THR A 357 -50.28 -47.43 -20.21
C THR A 357 -49.56 -48.71 -20.62
N GLY A 358 -49.15 -49.49 -19.62
CA GLY A 358 -48.61 -50.83 -19.80
C GLY A 358 -48.29 -51.51 -18.46
N SER A 359 -49.32 -51.75 -17.65
CA SER A 359 -49.28 -52.71 -16.56
C SER A 359 -49.13 -54.13 -17.10
N SER A 360 -48.23 -54.93 -16.55
CA SER A 360 -48.29 -56.39 -16.64
C SER A 360 -47.67 -57.00 -15.38
N SER A 361 -48.56 -57.47 -14.52
CA SER A 361 -48.34 -58.44 -13.47
C SER A 361 -48.43 -59.86 -14.04
N SER A 362 -47.48 -60.72 -13.70
CA SER A 362 -47.56 -62.20 -13.66
C SER A 362 -46.24 -62.65 -13.02
N ASP A 363 -46.18 -63.05 -11.75
CA ASP A 363 -46.71 -64.24 -11.08
C ASP A 363 -46.18 -65.58 -11.63
N SER A 364 -45.67 -66.40 -10.70
CA SER A 364 -45.31 -67.84 -10.75
C SER A 364 -44.05 -68.32 -11.49
N ARG A 365 -42.99 -68.65 -10.73
CA ARG A 365 -42.62 -70.04 -10.39
C ARG A 365 -41.73 -70.13 -9.16
#